data_AF-A0A914XR02-F1
#
_entry.id   AF-A0A914XR02-F1
#
_cell.length_a   1.000
_cell.length_b   1.000
_cell.length_c   1.000
_cell.angle_alpha   90.00
_cell.angle_beta   90.00
_cell.angle_gamma   90.00
#
_symmetry.space_group_name_H-M   'P 1'
#
loop_
_entity.id
_entity.type
_entity.pdbx_description
1 polymer ?
#
loop_
_entity_poly.entity_id
_entity_poly.type
_entity_poly.pdbx_seq_one_letter_code
_entity_poly.pdbx_strand_id
1 'polypeptide(L)'
;MEPDTGDHEIMICGKSCLAGDIFGEFRFEKPLQIGDRLSIQDVAGYTMVKKNWFNGVKMPSIVVRQLDGTEELVKEFTFDDFAAALS
;
A
#
# COMPACT_ATOMS: atom_id res chain seq x y z
N MET A 1 2.13 -10.97 1.05
CA MET A 1 0.80 -11.10 1.69
C MET A 1 0.76 -12.46 2.32
N GLU A 2 0.20 -12.61 3.52
CA GLU A 2 0.14 -13.90 4.21
C GLU A 2 -1.33 -14.29 4.43
N PRO A 3 -1.67 -15.60 4.46
CA PRO A 3 -0.75 -16.74 4.44
C PRO A 3 -0.23 -17.16 3.06
N ASP A 4 -0.65 -16.51 1.96
CA ASP A 4 -0.27 -16.89 0.58
C ASP A 4 -0.65 -18.34 0.23
N THR A 5 -1.92 -18.67 0.51
CA THR A 5 -2.45 -20.02 0.32
C THR A 5 -3.83 -19.96 -0.34
N GLY A 6 -4.23 -21.07 -0.97
CA GLY A 6 -5.49 -21.20 -1.68
C GLY A 6 -5.32 -21.46 -3.17
N ASP A 7 -6.45 -21.61 -3.85
CA ASP A 7 -6.50 -22.07 -5.24
C ASP A 7 -6.46 -20.91 -6.25
N HIS A 8 -6.59 -19.66 -5.79
CA HIS A 8 -6.64 -18.49 -6.66
C HIS A 8 -5.31 -17.73 -6.65
N GLU A 9 -4.49 -17.95 -7.66
CA GLU A 9 -3.24 -17.22 -7.88
C GLU A 9 -3.51 -15.91 -8.64
N ILE A 10 -3.04 -14.80 -8.08
CA ILE A 10 -3.28 -13.45 -8.58
C ILE A 10 -1.99 -12.64 -8.52
N MET A 11 -1.62 -12.02 -9.64
CA MET A 11 -0.55 -11.02 -9.70
C MET A 11 -1.08 -9.68 -9.18
N ILE A 12 -0.45 -9.16 -8.12
CA ILE A 12 -0.80 -7.86 -7.54
C ILE A 12 0.14 -6.80 -8.09
N CYS A 13 -0.43 -5.80 -8.77
CA CYS A 13 0.31 -4.69 -9.38
C CYS A 13 0.03 -3.37 -8.67
N GLY A 14 0.97 -2.43 -8.79
CA GLY A 14 0.80 -1.06 -8.34
C GLY A 14 -0.04 -0.22 -9.29
N LYS A 15 -0.17 1.08 -8.95
CA LYS A 15 -1.01 2.04 -9.67
C LYS A 15 -0.18 2.94 -10.59
N SER A 16 0.90 2.44 -11.17
CA SER A 16 1.66 3.17 -12.18
C SER A 16 1.52 2.57 -13.58
N CYS A 17 2.12 3.24 -14.56
CA CYS A 17 2.20 2.78 -15.94
C CYS A 17 3.43 1.90 -16.22
N LEU A 18 4.28 1.66 -15.22
CA LEU A 18 5.49 0.87 -15.41
C LEU A 18 5.15 -0.61 -15.52
N ALA A 19 5.72 -1.27 -16.52
CA ALA A 19 5.56 -2.72 -16.71
C ALA A 19 6.05 -3.54 -15.50
N GLY A 20 7.02 -3.01 -14.74
CA GLY A 20 7.59 -3.65 -13.56
C GLY A 20 6.95 -3.25 -12.23
N ASP A 21 5.83 -2.52 -12.23
CA ASP A 21 5.13 -2.14 -11.00
C ASP A 21 4.31 -3.31 -10.44
N ILE A 22 5.01 -4.35 -10.01
CA ILE A 22 4.48 -5.62 -9.57
C ILE A 22 4.94 -5.87 -8.14
N PHE A 23 3.99 -6.06 -7.21
CA PHE A 23 4.29 -6.46 -5.84
C PHE A 23 4.68 -7.94 -5.75
N GLY A 24 4.06 -8.77 -6.58
CA GLY A 24 4.31 -10.22 -6.64
C GLY A 24 3.06 -10.99 -7.06
N GLU A 25 3.20 -12.31 -7.10
CA GLU A 25 2.11 -13.26 -7.27
C GLU A 25 1.77 -13.88 -5.91
N PHE A 26 0.49 -13.90 -5.56
CA PHE A 26 0.01 -14.42 -4.29
C PHE A 26 -1.24 -15.28 -4.49
N ARG A 27 -1.48 -16.22 -3.58
CA ARG A 27 -2.63 -17.12 -3.55
C ARG A 27 -3.64 -16.70 -2.49
N PHE A 28 -4.91 -16.83 -2.85
CA PHE A 28 -6.05 -16.51 -2.00
C PHE A 28 -7.06 -17.66 -1.97
N GLU A 29 -7.74 -17.85 -0.84
CA GLU A 29 -8.80 -18.86 -0.69
C GLU A 29 -10.04 -18.56 -1.54
N LYS A 30 -10.28 -17.29 -1.89
CA LYS A 30 -11.41 -16.83 -2.69
C LYS A 30 -10.92 -15.85 -3.76
N PRO A 31 -11.61 -15.74 -4.92
CA PRO A 31 -11.28 -14.73 -5.93
C PRO A 31 -11.46 -13.32 -5.36
N LEU A 32 -10.45 -12.46 -5.55
CA LEU A 32 -10.53 -11.06 -5.15
C LEU A 32 -11.60 -10.30 -5.93
N GLN A 33 -12.27 -9.39 -5.25
CA GLN A 33 -13.27 -8.48 -5.79
C GLN A 33 -12.80 -7.02 -5.66
N ILE A 34 -13.37 -6.15 -6.51
CA ILE A 34 -13.13 -4.71 -6.39
C ILE A 34 -13.65 -4.24 -5.02
N GLY A 35 -12.77 -3.59 -4.26
CA GLY A 35 -13.06 -3.10 -2.92
C GLY A 35 -12.49 -3.98 -1.80
N ASP A 36 -11.97 -5.17 -2.11
CA ASP A 36 -11.29 -5.99 -1.12
C ASP A 36 -10.04 -5.32 -0.57
N ARG A 37 -9.79 -5.52 0.73
CA ARG A 37 -8.63 -4.97 1.44
C ARG A 37 -7.48 -5.97 1.43
N LEU A 38 -6.31 -5.50 0.99
CA LEU A 38 -5.06 -6.27 1.04
C LEU A 38 -4.10 -5.66 2.08
N SER A 39 -3.39 -6.52 2.82
CA SER A 39 -2.37 -6.12 3.80
C SER A 39 -1.00 -6.67 3.38
N ILE A 40 -0.07 -5.77 3.07
CA ILE A 40 1.33 -6.13 2.82
C ILE A 40 2.06 -6.12 4.18
N GLN A 41 2.64 -7.26 4.55
CA GLN A 41 3.30 -7.44 5.85
C GLN A 41 4.75 -6.93 5.81
N ASP A 42 5.31 -6.68 7.00
CA ASP A 42 6.69 -6.24 7.23
C ASP A 42 7.13 -5.02 6.39
N VAL A 43 6.24 -4.04 6.29
CA VAL A 43 6.47 -2.81 5.51
C VAL A 43 6.97 -1.64 6.38
N ALA A 44 7.50 -1.88 7.58
CA ALA A 44 7.95 -0.79 8.46
C ALA A 44 9.38 -0.31 8.11
N GLY A 45 10.30 -1.25 7.91
CA GLY A 45 11.70 -0.95 7.63
C GLY A 45 11.92 -0.43 6.21
N TYR A 46 12.64 0.68 6.06
CA TYR A 46 13.11 1.19 4.76
C TYR A 46 12.03 1.43 3.68
N THR A 47 10.77 1.65 4.07
CA THR A 47 9.67 1.98 3.16
C THR A 47 9.35 3.48 3.23
N MET A 48 8.86 3.94 4.38
CA MET A 48 8.36 5.30 4.59
C MET A 48 9.47 6.35 4.49
N VAL A 49 10.71 6.00 4.85
CA VAL A 49 11.86 6.92 4.83
C VAL A 49 12.34 7.28 3.42
N LYS A 50 11.94 6.51 2.40
CA LYS A 50 12.36 6.69 1.00
C LYS A 50 11.19 6.83 0.03
N LYS A 51 9.98 7.05 0.56
CA LYS A 51 8.78 7.28 -0.24
C LYS A 51 8.93 8.56 -1.07
N ASN A 52 8.24 8.61 -2.20
CA ASN A 52 8.30 9.73 -3.14
C ASN A 52 6.93 9.97 -3.77
N TRP A 53 6.86 10.97 -4.66
CA TRP A 53 5.66 11.38 -5.38
C TRP A 53 5.62 10.88 -6.83
N PHE A 54 6.18 9.70 -7.10
CA PHE A 54 6.19 9.12 -8.45
C PHE A 54 4.77 9.04 -9.05
N ASN A 55 4.61 9.52 -10.28
CA ASN A 55 3.33 9.66 -10.98
C ASN A 55 2.24 10.45 -10.22
N GLY A 56 2.58 11.17 -9.14
CA GLY A 56 1.60 11.86 -8.30
C GLY A 56 0.57 10.93 -7.63
N VAL A 57 0.90 9.65 -7.45
CA VAL A 57 0.00 8.71 -6.76
C VAL A 57 -0.22 9.13 -5.31
N LYS A 58 -1.43 8.92 -4.78
CA LYS A 58 -1.77 9.30 -3.40
C LYS A 58 -0.81 8.58 -2.44
N MET A 59 -0.09 9.37 -1.65
CA MET A 59 0.82 8.84 -0.65
C MET A 59 0.04 8.21 0.51
N PRO A 60 0.40 6.99 0.95
CA PRO A 60 -0.26 6.35 2.09
C PRO A 60 -0.13 7.18 3.36
N SER A 61 -1.23 7.33 4.11
CA SER A 61 -1.21 7.93 5.44
C SER A 61 -0.40 7.09 6.42
N ILE A 62 0.18 7.72 7.43
CA ILE A 62 0.83 7.05 8.56
C ILE A 62 -0.21 6.94 9.68
N VAL A 63 -0.53 5.71 10.08
CA VAL A 63 -1.52 5.39 11.11
C VAL A 63 -0.90 4.42 12.10
N VAL A 64 -1.14 4.63 13.39
CA VAL A 64 -0.70 3.74 14.47
C VAL A 64 -1.92 3.10 15.11
N ARG A 65 -1.92 1.77 15.23
CA ARG A 65 -2.90 1.05 16.05
C ARG A 65 -2.39 0.98 17.48
N GLN A 66 -3.11 1.61 18.40
CA GLN A 66 -2.79 1.63 19.82
C GLN A 66 -3.09 0.30 20.50
N LEU A 67 -2.60 0.13 21.74
CA LEU A 67 -2.79 -1.10 22.52
C LEU A 67 -4.26 -1.39 22.84
N ASP A 68 -5.11 -0.37 22.88
CA ASP A 68 -6.57 -0.50 23.08
C ASP A 68 -7.33 -0.81 21.77
N GLY A 69 -6.61 -0.93 20.65
CA GLY A 69 -7.17 -1.21 19.33
C GLY A 69 -7.63 0.03 18.55
N THR A 70 -7.57 1.23 19.13
CA THR A 70 -7.87 2.47 18.40
C THR A 70 -6.83 2.75 17.32
N GLU A 71 -7.25 3.37 16.23
CA GLU A 71 -6.35 3.77 15.14
C GLU A 71 -6.16 5.29 15.17
N GLU A 72 -4.92 5.71 15.36
CA GLU A 72 -4.52 7.11 15.39
C GLU A 72 -3.90 7.52 14.06
N LEU A 73 -4.49 8.52 13.40
CA LEU A 73 -3.91 9.13 12.21
C LEU A 73 -2.77 10.07 12.61
N VAL A 74 -1.54 9.66 12.32
CA VAL A 74 -0.33 10.43 12.64
C VAL A 74 0.00 11.46 11.55
N LYS A 75 -0.16 11.07 10.28
CA LYS A 75 0.06 11.96 9.13
C LYS A 75 -0.82 11.56 7.95
N GLU A 76 -1.59 12.51 7.44
CA GLU A 76 -2.18 12.46 6.12
C GLU A 76 -1.37 13.32 5.14
N PHE A 77 -1.27 12.85 3.90
CA PHE A 77 -0.64 13.56 2.80
C PHE A 77 -1.70 14.03 1.80
N THR A 78 -1.68 15.32 1.54
CA THR A 78 -2.69 16.05 0.76
C THR A 78 -2.14 16.44 -0.61
N PHE A 79 -3.01 17.04 -1.44
CA PHE A 79 -2.58 17.64 -2.70
C PHE A 79 -1.54 18.74 -2.49
N ASP A 80 -1.68 19.54 -1.43
CA ASP A 80 -0.75 20.64 -1.15
C ASP A 80 0.66 20.11 -0.80
N ASP A 81 0.76 18.98 -0.08
CA ASP A 81 2.04 18.31 0.18
C ASP A 81 2.72 17.85 -1.14
N PHE A 82 1.92 17.38 -2.11
CA PHE A 82 2.42 16.98 -3.43
C PHE A 82 2.89 18.20 -4.25
N ALA A 83 2.06 19.24 -4.34
CA ALA A 83 2.37 20.44 -5.11
C ALA A 83 3.62 21.16 -4.57
N ALA A 84 3.75 21.28 -3.26
CA ALA A 84 4.89 21.91 -2.61
C ALA A 84 6.22 21.16 -2.82
N ALA A 85 6.17 19.85 -3.09
CA ALA A 85 7.38 19.06 -3.34
C ALA A 85 7.97 19.26 -4.75
N LEU A 86 7.28 19.98 -5.63
CA LEU A 86 7.65 20.19 -7.04
C LEU A 86 7.95 21.64 -7.41
N SER A 87 7.80 22.56 -6.45
CA SER A 87 7.98 24.01 -6.63
C SER A 87 9.24 24.53 -5.94
#